data_AF-A0A8T3KI96-F1
#
_entry.id   AF-A0A8T3KI96-F1
#
_cell.length_a   1.000
_cell.length_b   1.000
_cell.length_c   1.000
_cell.angle_alpha   90.00
_cell.angle_beta   90.00
_cell.angle_gamma   90.00
#
_symmetry.space_group_name_H-M   'P 1'
#
loop_
_entity.id
_entity.type
_entity.pdbx_description
1 polymer ?
#
loop_
_entity_poly.entity_id
_entity_poly.type
_entity_poly.pdbx_seq_one_letter_code
_entity_poly.pdbx_strand_id
1 'polypeptide(L)'
;MNEGSGAIRYGILSAVMDYYQNVPSGIETAHTRHFQGLGDDSMPMQRLGRALSNACDSEARATYSRLAIWGADMNAIIQEAIDALASADIRSAMPELAVVQKNLRAFIDCCSLLDSQPGYMQFETVADILTEIKQRMEDAKEDSAPQYKDIYMRICDTLKSEDFIETGE
;
A
#
# COMPACT_ATOMS: atom_id res chain seq x y z
N MET A 1 -11.02 -27.37 14.83
CA MET A 1 -10.46 -26.79 13.60
C MET A 1 -10.01 -27.93 12.71
N ASN A 2 -10.38 -27.91 11.43
CA ASN A 2 -10.27 -29.07 10.54
C ASN A 2 -8.92 -29.01 9.80
N GLU A 3 -7.94 -29.81 10.21
CA GLU A 3 -6.56 -29.81 9.69
C GLU A 3 -6.50 -29.95 8.15
N GLY A 4 -7.48 -30.60 7.53
CA GLY A 4 -7.59 -30.74 6.07
C GLY A 4 -7.87 -29.44 5.30
N SER A 5 -8.52 -28.43 5.91
CA SER A 5 -8.77 -27.15 5.23
C SER A 5 -7.52 -26.28 5.14
N GLY A 6 -6.58 -26.42 6.09
CA GLY A 6 -5.32 -25.68 6.07
C GLY A 6 -4.39 -26.19 4.98
N ALA A 7 -4.25 -27.51 4.86
CA ALA A 7 -3.41 -28.15 3.86
C ALA A 7 -3.84 -27.85 2.40
N ILE A 8 -5.15 -27.87 2.12
CA ILE A 8 -5.68 -27.52 0.79
C ILE A 8 -5.37 -26.06 0.44
N ARG A 9 -5.54 -25.13 1.39
CA ARG A 9 -5.25 -23.71 1.18
C ARG A 9 -3.76 -23.48 0.92
N TYR A 10 -2.89 -24.16 1.66
CA TYR A 10 -1.44 -24.10 1.46
C TYR A 10 -1.04 -24.62 0.08
N GLY A 11 -1.56 -25.77 -0.35
CA GLY A 11 -1.27 -26.33 -1.67
C GLY A 11 -1.67 -25.42 -2.83
N ILE A 12 -2.82 -24.74 -2.72
CA ILE A 12 -3.26 -23.75 -3.72
C ILE A 12 -2.32 -22.53 -3.73
N LEU A 13 -1.95 -21.99 -2.56
CA LEU A 13 -1.02 -20.87 -2.46
C LEU A 13 0.35 -21.21 -3.06
N SER A 14 0.92 -22.38 -2.73
CA SER A 14 2.20 -22.82 -3.28
C SER A 14 2.16 -22.94 -4.81
N ALA A 15 1.11 -23.52 -5.39
CA ALA A 15 0.99 -23.62 -6.85
C ALA A 15 0.91 -22.25 -7.55
N VAL A 16 0.23 -21.28 -6.93
CA VAL A 16 0.17 -19.90 -7.45
C VAL A 16 1.55 -19.25 -7.38
N MET A 17 2.27 -19.40 -6.27
CA MET A 17 3.62 -18.85 -6.11
C MET A 17 4.61 -19.48 -7.10
N ASP A 18 4.58 -20.81 -7.26
CA ASP A 18 5.43 -21.54 -8.20
C ASP A 18 5.21 -21.06 -9.64
N TYR A 19 3.97 -20.77 -10.03
CA TYR A 19 3.69 -20.18 -11.34
C TYR A 19 4.40 -18.83 -11.53
N TYR A 20 4.22 -17.89 -10.59
CA TYR A 20 4.80 -16.55 -10.70
C TYR A 20 6.33 -16.54 -10.58
N GLN A 21 6.94 -17.50 -9.88
CA GLN A 21 8.40 -17.63 -9.80
C GLN A 21 9.03 -18.14 -11.10
N ASN A 22 8.29 -18.89 -11.92
CA ASN A 22 8.83 -19.59 -13.08
C ASN A 22 8.40 -19.01 -14.44
N VAL A 23 7.50 -18.02 -14.45
CA VAL A 23 7.13 -17.29 -15.68
C VAL A 23 8.25 -16.30 -16.07
N PRO A 24 8.67 -16.26 -17.36
CA PRO A 24 9.60 -15.25 -17.85
C PRO A 24 9.13 -13.81 -17.60
N SER A 25 10.03 -12.94 -17.16
CA SER A 25 9.77 -11.50 -17.00
C SER A 25 9.25 -10.89 -18.31
N GLY A 26 8.19 -10.07 -18.22
CA GLY A 26 7.61 -9.38 -19.39
C GLY A 26 6.46 -10.13 -20.09
N ILE A 27 6.08 -11.32 -19.62
CA ILE A 27 4.78 -11.90 -19.99
C ILE A 27 3.70 -11.23 -19.13
N GLU A 28 2.78 -10.51 -19.77
CA GLU A 28 1.56 -10.00 -19.12
C GLU A 28 0.79 -11.17 -18.50
N THR A 29 0.91 -11.33 -17.18
CA THR A 29 0.13 -12.32 -16.41
C THR A 29 -0.99 -11.66 -15.60
N ALA A 30 -1.09 -10.34 -15.71
CA ALA A 30 -2.08 -9.54 -15.00
C ALA A 30 -3.45 -9.68 -15.66
N HIS A 31 -4.18 -10.69 -15.21
CA HIS A 31 -5.60 -10.72 -15.50
C HIS A 31 -6.28 -9.51 -14.85
N THR A 32 -6.91 -8.66 -15.65
CA THR A 32 -7.76 -7.51 -15.28
C THR A 32 -9.04 -7.88 -14.50
N ARG A 33 -9.07 -9.05 -13.83
CA ARG A 33 -10.23 -9.62 -13.12
C ARG A 33 -10.76 -8.75 -11.97
N HIS A 34 -10.01 -7.73 -11.56
CA HIS A 34 -10.35 -6.86 -10.43
C HIS A 34 -10.62 -5.41 -10.81
N PHE A 35 -10.57 -5.08 -12.10
CA PHE A 35 -10.84 -3.72 -12.56
C PHE A 35 -12.35 -3.42 -12.55
N GLN A 36 -12.84 -2.81 -11.47
CA GLN A 36 -14.22 -2.32 -11.37
C GLN A 36 -14.27 -0.78 -11.37
N GLY A 37 -14.25 -0.15 -12.54
CA GLY A 37 -14.63 1.27 -12.66
C GLY A 37 -13.95 2.01 -13.81
N LEU A 38 -14.52 3.16 -14.19
CA LEU A 38 -13.80 4.22 -14.90
C LEU A 38 -12.98 4.96 -13.84
N GLY A 39 -11.69 4.65 -13.75
CA GLY A 39 -10.81 5.16 -12.71
C GLY A 39 -10.17 6.47 -13.12
N ASP A 40 -10.30 7.49 -12.27
CA ASP A 40 -9.33 8.60 -12.26
C ASP A 40 -8.10 8.19 -11.42
N ASP A 41 -7.02 8.97 -11.52
CA ASP A 41 -5.73 8.72 -10.85
C ASP A 41 -5.83 8.62 -9.31
N SER A 42 -6.96 9.03 -8.71
CA SER A 42 -7.18 8.97 -7.26
C SER A 42 -7.74 7.62 -6.79
N MET A 43 -8.34 6.84 -7.70
CA MET A 43 -9.01 5.58 -7.38
C MET A 43 -8.11 4.56 -6.66
N PRO A 44 -6.83 4.37 -7.03
CA PRO A 44 -5.97 3.42 -6.35
C PRO A 44 -5.73 3.79 -4.88
N MET A 45 -5.48 5.07 -4.59
CA MET A 45 -5.26 5.55 -3.22
C MET A 45 -6.52 5.37 -2.35
N GLN A 46 -7.71 5.60 -2.92
CA GLN A 46 -8.97 5.37 -2.22
C GLN A 46 -9.18 3.89 -1.89
N ARG A 47 -8.87 2.99 -2.83
CA ARG A 47 -8.99 1.54 -2.62
C ARG A 47 -7.98 1.02 -1.61
N LEU A 48 -6.75 1.54 -1.63
CA LEU A 48 -5.76 1.29 -0.59
C LEU A 48 -6.28 1.71 0.79
N GLY A 49 -6.79 2.94 0.92
CA GLY A 49 -7.35 3.43 2.18
C GLY A 49 -8.48 2.54 2.71
N ARG A 50 -9.38 2.08 1.83
CA ARG A 50 -10.44 1.12 2.22
C ARG A 50 -9.87 -0.23 2.66
N ALA A 51 -8.85 -0.75 1.98
CA ALA A 51 -8.22 -2.00 2.34
C ALA A 51 -7.56 -1.91 3.73
N LEU A 52 -6.80 -0.84 3.96
CA LEU A 52 -6.12 -0.58 5.23
C LEU A 52 -7.09 -0.32 6.38
N SER A 53 -8.17 0.45 6.18
CA SER A 53 -9.19 0.61 7.22
C SER A 53 -9.86 -0.70 7.60
N ASN A 54 -9.99 -1.66 6.67
CA ASN A 54 -10.47 -3.00 7.02
C ASN A 54 -9.41 -3.81 7.76
N ALA A 55 -8.11 -3.60 7.49
CA ALA A 55 -7.06 -4.28 8.23
C ALA A 55 -7.02 -3.88 9.72
N CYS A 56 -7.50 -2.68 10.06
CA CYS A 56 -7.66 -2.24 11.45
C CYS A 56 -8.77 -2.99 12.22
N ASP A 57 -9.67 -3.70 11.53
CA ASP A 57 -10.75 -4.49 12.15
C ASP A 57 -10.40 -5.98 12.09
N SER A 58 -10.17 -6.59 13.25
CA SER A 58 -9.79 -8.01 13.38
C SER A 58 -10.85 -8.97 12.83
N GLU A 59 -12.11 -8.53 12.71
CA GLU A 59 -13.23 -9.34 12.19
C GLU A 59 -13.44 -9.14 10.67
N ALA A 60 -12.69 -8.24 10.03
CA ALA A 60 -12.86 -7.93 8.62
C ALA A 60 -12.44 -9.11 7.72
N ARG A 61 -13.41 -9.69 7.02
CA ARG A 61 -13.21 -10.90 6.21
C ARG A 61 -12.64 -10.67 4.80
N ALA A 62 -12.64 -9.42 4.32
CA ALA A 62 -12.34 -9.11 2.92
C ALA A 62 -11.10 -8.21 2.76
N THR A 63 -10.22 -8.12 3.76
CA THR A 63 -8.99 -7.31 3.72
C THR A 63 -8.08 -7.73 2.56
N TYR A 64 -7.74 -9.01 2.46
CA TYR A 64 -6.88 -9.51 1.37
C TYR A 64 -7.50 -9.34 -0.02
N SER A 65 -8.81 -9.54 -0.16
CA SER A 65 -9.49 -9.30 -1.44
C SER A 65 -9.42 -7.83 -1.85
N ARG A 66 -9.49 -6.89 -0.91
CA ARG A 66 -9.36 -5.46 -1.19
C ARG A 66 -7.93 -5.06 -1.54
N LEU A 67 -6.94 -5.65 -0.85
CA LEU A 67 -5.53 -5.49 -1.23
C LEU A 67 -5.25 -6.06 -2.62
N ALA A 68 -5.85 -7.20 -2.98
CA ALA A 68 -5.71 -7.78 -4.32
C ALA A 68 -6.31 -6.86 -5.41
N ILE A 69 -7.44 -6.21 -5.14
CA ILE A 69 -8.03 -5.22 -6.06
C ILE A 69 -7.09 -4.02 -6.22
N TRP A 70 -6.58 -3.46 -5.12
CA TRP A 70 -5.61 -2.37 -5.19
C TRP A 70 -4.32 -2.77 -5.92
N GLY A 71 -3.79 -3.97 -5.67
CA GLY A 71 -2.61 -4.48 -6.36
C GLY A 71 -2.83 -4.65 -7.86
N ALA A 72 -4.04 -5.02 -8.28
CA ALA A 72 -4.40 -5.06 -9.69
C ALA A 72 -4.42 -3.67 -10.34
N ASP A 73 -4.83 -2.62 -9.60
CA ASP A 73 -4.75 -1.24 -10.09
C ASP A 73 -3.30 -0.81 -10.30
N MET A 74 -2.43 -1.10 -9.32
CA MET A 74 -1.00 -0.79 -9.43
C MET A 74 -0.38 -1.50 -10.63
N ASN A 75 -0.71 -2.77 -10.82
CA ASN A 75 -0.18 -3.51 -11.94
C ASN A 75 -0.66 -2.95 -13.29
N ALA A 76 -1.93 -2.54 -13.41
CA ALA A 76 -2.44 -1.94 -14.64
C ALA A 76 -1.69 -0.65 -14.98
N ILE A 77 -1.50 0.24 -13.99
CA ILE A 77 -0.74 1.49 -14.17
C ILE A 77 0.72 1.22 -14.55
N ILE A 78 1.36 0.24 -13.92
CA ILE A 78 2.73 -0.16 -14.27
C ILE A 78 2.81 -0.64 -15.72
N GLN A 79 1.82 -1.42 -16.18
CA GLN A 79 1.78 -1.91 -17.55
C GLN A 79 1.60 -0.76 -18.55
N GLU A 80 0.70 0.19 -18.27
CA GLU A 80 0.52 1.40 -19.08
C GLU A 80 1.81 2.23 -19.17
N ALA A 81 2.55 2.37 -18.06
CA ALA A 81 3.85 3.02 -18.04
C ALA A 81 4.91 2.26 -18.87
N ILE A 82 4.94 0.93 -18.80
CA ILE A 82 5.84 0.09 -19.59
C ILE A 82 5.55 0.26 -21.10
N ASP A 83 4.28 0.25 -21.49
CA ASP A 83 3.87 0.41 -22.89
C ASP A 83 4.22 1.82 -23.43
N ALA A 84 4.04 2.85 -22.59
CA ALA A 84 4.47 4.20 -22.90
C ALA A 84 6.00 4.29 -23.07
N LEU A 85 6.78 3.65 -22.20
CA LEU A 85 8.24 3.59 -22.34
C LEU A 85 8.67 2.80 -23.58
N ALA A 86 8.01 1.70 -23.92
CA ALA A 86 8.27 0.91 -25.11
C ALA A 86 8.04 1.69 -26.40
N SER A 87 7.11 2.65 -26.39
CA SER A 87 6.85 3.59 -27.48
C SER A 87 7.66 4.90 -27.39
N ALA A 88 8.64 4.96 -26.47
CA ALA A 88 9.46 6.13 -26.16
C ALA A 88 8.68 7.38 -25.69
N ASP A 89 7.44 7.20 -25.22
CA ASP A 89 6.62 8.25 -24.62
C ASP A 89 6.90 8.41 -23.12
N ILE A 90 8.04 9.03 -22.81
CA ILE A 90 8.46 9.32 -21.44
C ILE A 90 7.47 10.28 -20.76
N ARG A 91 6.81 11.17 -21.52
CA ARG A 91 5.90 12.17 -20.95
C ARG A 91 4.67 11.51 -20.33
N SER A 92 4.15 10.46 -20.95
CA SER A 92 3.03 9.69 -20.42
C SER A 92 3.47 8.68 -19.35
N ALA A 93 4.66 8.10 -19.47
CA ALA A 93 5.16 7.12 -18.50
C ALA A 93 5.48 7.71 -17.11
N MET A 94 6.08 8.91 -17.06
CA MET A 94 6.58 9.48 -15.80
C MET A 94 5.47 9.78 -14.78
N PRO A 95 4.31 10.37 -15.15
CA PRO A 95 3.18 10.55 -14.25
C PRO A 95 2.65 9.24 -13.66
N GLU A 96 2.52 8.19 -14.49
CA GLU A 96 2.04 6.87 -14.03
C GLU A 96 2.98 6.25 -13.00
N LEU A 97 4.30 6.31 -13.25
CA LEU A 97 5.31 5.85 -12.29
C LEU A 97 5.28 6.65 -10.98
N ALA A 98 5.01 7.96 -11.04
CA ALA A 98 4.87 8.79 -9.85
C ALA A 98 3.63 8.39 -9.02
N VAL A 99 2.50 8.07 -9.67
CA VAL A 99 1.29 7.56 -9.02
C VAL A 99 1.58 6.22 -8.32
N VAL A 100 2.27 5.30 -8.99
CA VAL A 100 2.67 4.00 -8.42
C VAL A 100 3.59 4.20 -7.22
N GLN A 101 4.63 5.01 -7.36
CA GLN A 101 5.59 5.28 -6.27
C GLN A 101 4.89 5.83 -5.03
N LYS A 102 3.97 6.79 -5.22
CA LYS A 102 3.19 7.38 -4.13
C LYS A 102 2.30 6.34 -3.42
N ASN A 103 1.61 5.49 -4.18
CA ASN A 103 0.74 4.45 -3.63
C ASN A 103 1.53 3.37 -2.90
N LEU A 104 2.65 2.91 -3.45
CA LEU A 104 3.52 1.92 -2.81
C LEU A 104 4.10 2.47 -1.50
N ARG A 105 4.53 3.74 -1.48
CA ARG A 105 5.03 4.36 -0.25
C ARG A 105 3.94 4.44 0.82
N ALA A 106 2.72 4.83 0.46
CA ALA A 106 1.59 4.86 1.38
C ALA A 106 1.27 3.46 1.93
N PHE A 107 1.31 2.43 1.08
CA PHE A 107 1.12 1.04 1.49
C PHE A 107 2.18 0.60 2.49
N ILE A 108 3.47 0.87 2.22
CA ILE A 108 4.58 0.55 3.13
C ILE A 108 4.41 1.26 4.48
N ASP A 109 4.27 2.59 4.47
CA ASP A 109 4.17 3.38 5.70
C ASP A 109 2.97 2.90 6.56
N CYS A 110 1.82 2.59 5.94
CA CYS A 110 0.64 2.11 6.66
C CYS A 110 0.76 0.67 7.17
N CYS A 111 1.37 -0.23 6.40
CA CYS A 111 1.62 -1.60 6.87
C CYS A 111 2.62 -1.61 8.03
N SER A 112 3.68 -0.80 7.97
CA SER A 112 4.61 -0.61 9.09
C SER A 112 3.88 -0.11 10.34
N LEU A 113 2.93 0.83 10.20
CA LEU A 113 2.12 1.29 11.32
C LEU A 113 1.22 0.18 11.89
N LEU A 114 0.63 -0.68 11.05
CA LEU A 114 -0.17 -1.82 11.51
C LEU A 114 0.69 -2.86 12.25
N ASP A 115 1.88 -3.16 11.74
CA ASP A 115 2.80 -4.14 12.33
C ASP A 115 3.54 -3.58 13.57
N SER A 116 3.60 -2.26 13.72
CA SER A 116 4.16 -1.61 14.90
C SER A 116 3.29 -1.74 16.17
N GLN A 117 2.11 -2.37 16.08
CA GLN A 117 1.25 -2.60 17.24
C GLN A 117 1.83 -3.68 18.20
N PRO A 118 1.56 -3.59 19.51
CA PRO A 118 1.99 -4.61 20.48
C PRO A 118 1.53 -6.01 20.07
N GLY A 119 2.44 -6.99 20.09
CA GLY A 119 2.17 -8.38 19.71
C GLY A 119 2.41 -8.74 18.25
N TYR A 120 2.82 -7.78 17.40
CA TYR A 120 3.22 -7.99 16.01
C TYR A 120 4.73 -7.85 15.81
N MET A 121 5.21 -8.17 14.60
CA MET A 121 6.63 -8.02 14.24
C MET A 121 6.96 -6.54 14.01
N GLN A 122 7.53 -5.89 15.03
CA GLN A 122 7.86 -4.47 14.97
C GLN A 122 9.22 -4.26 14.29
N PHE A 123 9.23 -3.60 13.13
CA PHE A 123 10.46 -3.15 12.45
C PHE A 123 10.82 -1.71 12.79
N GLU A 124 9.81 -0.86 12.97
CA GLU A 124 9.92 0.57 13.28
C GLU A 124 8.81 0.93 14.29
N THR A 125 9.07 1.90 15.17
CA THR A 125 8.01 2.40 16.06
C THR A 125 7.11 3.38 15.31
N VAL A 126 5.88 3.59 15.80
CA VAL A 126 4.99 4.62 15.23
C VAL A 126 5.64 6.00 15.27
N ALA A 127 6.41 6.29 16.33
CA ALA A 127 7.13 7.57 16.45
C ALA A 127 8.19 7.75 15.36
N ASP A 128 8.93 6.69 15.01
CA ASP A 128 9.93 6.73 13.94
C ASP A 128 9.28 7.04 12.59
N ILE A 129 8.21 6.31 12.26
CA ILE A 129 7.47 6.46 11.00
C ILE A 129 6.89 7.87 10.88
N LEU A 130 6.23 8.36 11.93
CA LEU A 130 5.64 9.71 11.93
C LEU A 130 6.71 10.81 11.88
N THR A 131 7.87 10.59 12.48
CA THR A 131 9.01 11.53 12.42
C THR A 131 9.57 11.61 11.00
N GLU A 132 9.72 10.48 10.29
CA GLU A 132 10.15 10.47 8.89
C GLU A 132 9.13 11.20 7.98
N ILE A 133 7.82 10.98 8.20
CA ILE A 133 6.77 11.70 7.46
C ILE A 133 6.86 13.19 7.72
N LYS A 134 6.98 13.61 8.98
CA LYS A 134 7.15 15.02 9.37
C LYS A 134 8.36 15.65 8.69
N GLN A 135 9.52 14.99 8.70
CA GLN A 135 10.74 15.50 8.06
C GLN A 135 10.56 15.65 6.55
N ARG A 136 9.98 14.66 5.87
CA ARG A 136 9.65 14.75 4.44
C ARG A 136 8.74 15.93 4.15
N MET A 137 7.79 16.21 5.04
CA MET A 137 6.90 17.36 4.90
C MET A 137 7.65 18.71 5.04
N GLU A 138 8.61 18.78 5.96
CA GLU A 138 9.44 19.97 6.16
C GLU A 138 10.40 20.22 4.98
N ASP A 139 10.95 19.14 4.40
CA ASP A 139 11.88 19.20 3.27
C ASP A 139 11.20 19.62 1.95
N ALA A 140 9.92 19.25 1.78
CA ALA A 140 9.18 19.50 0.54
C ALA A 140 8.92 20.99 0.24
N LYS A 141 9.00 21.89 1.23
CA LYS A 141 8.74 23.35 1.10
C LYS A 141 7.51 23.69 0.25
N GLU A 142 6.46 22.86 0.27
CA GLU A 142 5.29 23.07 -0.60
C GLU A 142 4.38 24.18 -0.05
N ASP A 143 4.27 25.26 -0.81
CA ASP A 143 3.35 26.38 -0.58
C ASP A 143 1.90 25.85 -0.55
N SER A 144 1.27 26.00 0.60
CA SER A 144 0.38 24.99 1.18
C SER A 144 -1.05 24.99 0.63
N ALA A 145 -1.49 23.85 0.11
CA ALA A 145 -2.91 23.51 0.16
C ALA A 145 -3.34 23.45 1.66
N PRO A 146 -4.49 24.02 2.06
CA PRO A 146 -4.88 24.14 3.47
C PRO A 146 -4.83 22.83 4.25
N GLN A 147 -5.16 21.70 3.60
CA GLN A 147 -5.11 20.38 4.21
C GLN A 147 -3.72 19.95 4.70
N TYR A 148 -2.65 20.51 4.15
CA TYR A 148 -1.28 20.14 4.50
C TYR A 148 -0.92 20.54 5.92
N LYS A 149 -1.32 21.76 6.31
CA LYS A 149 -1.14 22.27 7.66
C LYS A 149 -1.92 21.42 8.67
N ASP A 150 -3.15 21.05 8.33
CA ASP A 150 -3.99 20.22 9.20
C ASP A 150 -3.43 18.79 9.37
N ILE A 151 -2.83 18.22 8.32
CA ILE A 151 -2.13 16.93 8.41
C ILE A 151 -0.88 17.06 9.30
N TYR A 152 -0.05 18.07 9.06
CA TYR A 152 1.18 18.31 9.83
C TYR A 152 0.87 18.48 11.33
N MET A 153 -0.13 19.29 11.66
CA MET A 153 -0.56 19.51 13.05
C MET A 153 -1.03 18.20 13.70
N ARG A 154 -1.83 17.39 13.00
CA ARG A 154 -2.25 16.08 13.52
C ARG A 154 -1.07 15.15 13.79
N ILE A 155 -0.07 15.10 12.92
CA ILE A 155 1.15 14.31 13.14
C ILE A 155 1.90 14.81 14.38
N CYS A 156 2.06 16.13 14.51
CA CYS A 156 2.73 16.74 15.66
C CYS A 156 2.00 16.48 16.98
N ASP A 157 0.67 16.49 16.97
CA ASP A 157 -0.13 16.24 18.16
C ASP A 157 -0.11 14.75 18.54
N THR A 158 -0.14 13.83 17.57
CA THR A 158 0.07 12.39 17.81
C THR A 158 1.44 12.12 18.43
N LEU A 159 2.51 12.76 17.93
CA LEU A 159 3.87 12.59 18.47
C LEU A 159 4.05 13.14 19.90
N LYS A 160 3.17 14.03 20.38
CA LYS A 160 3.21 14.57 21.75
C LYS A 160 2.39 13.73 22.75
N SER A 161 1.56 12.82 22.26
CA SER A 161 0.71 11.98 23.09
C SER A 161 1.57 10.95 23.84
N GLU A 162 1.63 11.06 25.18
CA GLU A 162 2.41 10.14 26.04
C GLU A 162 1.97 8.67 25.90
N ASP A 163 0.71 8.42 25.50
CA ASP A 163 0.17 7.08 25.20
C ASP A 163 0.90 6.34 24.05
N PHE A 164 1.77 7.01 23.27
CA PHE A 164 2.60 6.39 22.22
C PHE A 164 3.98 5.93 22.69
N ILE A 165 4.43 6.36 23.88
CA ILE A 165 5.78 6.10 24.40
C ILE A 165 5.81 4.87 25.32
N GLU A 166 4.67 4.44 25.86
CA GLU A 166 4.58 3.35 26.85
C GLU A 166 3.60 2.23 26.46
N THR A 167 3.91 1.43 25.43
CA THR A 167 3.54 0.00 25.45
C THR A 167 4.65 -0.87 24.84
N GLY A 168 5.88 -0.58 25.25
CA GLY A 168 7.03 -1.47 25.13
C GLY A 168 7.27 -2.26 26.42
N GLU A 169 6.20 -2.85 26.96
CA GLU A 169 6.28 -3.94 27.96
C GLU A 169 5.59 -5.20 27.43
#